data_AF-A0A0C2D575-F1
#
_entry.id   AF-A0A0C2D575-F1
#
_cell.length_a   1.000
_cell.length_b   1.000
_cell.length_c   1.000
_cell.angle_alpha   90.00
_cell.angle_beta   90.00
_cell.angle_gamma   90.00
#
_symmetry.space_group_name_H-M   'P 1'
#
loop_
_entity.id
_entity.type
_entity.pdbx_description
1 polymer ?
#
loop_
_entity_poly.entity_id
_entity_poly.type
_entity_poly.pdbx_seq_one_letter_code
_entity_poly.pdbx_strand_id
1 'polypeptide(L)'
;MTKDDPYLVLADALVGALESARGDASEERAAIQAAIDGYLAIAGGGDPAELMVAEYFCQEGRATQPPALERVRGAGEDDLFRWSELMAELAGY
;
A
#
# COMPACT_ATOMS: atom_id res chain seq x y z
N MET A 1 -10.73 17.96 4.73
CA MET A 1 -10.18 17.04 3.71
C MET A 1 -11.21 15.94 3.51
N THR A 2 -11.83 15.93 2.34
CA THR A 2 -12.98 15.07 2.05
C THR A 2 -12.50 13.66 1.70
N LYS A 3 -13.28 12.64 2.07
CA LYS A 3 -13.07 11.21 1.79
C LYS A 3 -13.19 10.85 0.29
N ASP A 4 -12.96 11.82 -0.59
CA ASP A 4 -13.21 11.72 -2.04
C ASP A 4 -11.92 11.60 -2.86
N ASP A 5 -10.75 11.58 -2.21
CA ASP A 5 -9.50 11.27 -2.90
C ASP A 5 -9.46 9.75 -3.15
N PRO A 6 -9.56 9.30 -4.41
CA PRO A 6 -9.63 7.87 -4.73
C PRO A 6 -8.35 7.12 -4.32
N TYR A 7 -7.22 7.83 -4.20
CA TYR A 7 -5.98 7.26 -3.69
C TYR A 7 -6.04 6.99 -2.19
N LEU A 8 -6.68 7.86 -1.41
CA LEU A 8 -6.91 7.62 0.02
C LEU A 8 -7.88 6.45 0.26
N VAL A 9 -8.86 6.26 -0.62
CA VAL A 9 -9.78 5.12 -0.54
C VAL A 9 -9.04 3.79 -0.76
N LEU A 10 -8.14 3.73 -1.75
CA LEU A 10 -7.32 2.54 -1.99
C LEU A 10 -6.33 2.29 -0.85
N ALA A 11 -5.75 3.34 -0.31
CA ALA A 11 -4.88 3.26 0.87
C ALA A 11 -5.62 2.62 2.06
N ASP A 12 -6.80 3.14 2.42
CA ASP A 12 -7.58 2.61 3.54
C ASP A 12 -8.05 1.16 3.28
N ALA A 13 -8.39 0.82 2.04
CA ALA A 13 -8.75 -0.54 1.65
C ALA A 13 -7.57 -1.51 1.80
N LEU A 14 -6.37 -1.09 1.41
CA LEU A 14 -5.15 -1.87 1.58
C LEU A 14 -4.81 -2.07 3.06
N VAL A 15 -5.00 -1.06 3.93
CA VAL A 15 -4.83 -1.22 5.39
C VAL A 15 -5.71 -2.36 5.90
N GLY A 16 -7.02 -2.31 5.62
CA GLY A 16 -7.97 -3.31 6.12
C GLY A 16 -7.70 -4.71 5.55
N ALA A 17 -7.24 -4.79 4.30
CA ALA A 17 -6.85 -6.04 3.68
C ALA A 17 -5.61 -6.64 4.36
N LEU A 18 -4.57 -5.84 4.61
CA LEU A 18 -3.36 -6.29 5.30
C LEU A 18 -3.60 -6.63 6.77
N GLU A 19 -4.50 -5.92 7.46
CA GLU A 19 -4.92 -6.29 8.83
C GLU A 19 -5.54 -7.69 8.88
N SER A 20 -6.29 -8.06 7.84
CA SER A 20 -6.98 -9.36 7.76
C SER A 20 -6.07 -10.47 7.26
N ALA A 21 -5.19 -10.16 6.29
CA ALA A 21 -4.30 -11.10 5.63
C ALA A 21 -2.97 -11.32 6.38
N ARG A 22 -2.69 -10.58 7.46
CA ARG A 22 -1.36 -10.57 8.10
C ARG A 22 -0.89 -11.97 8.48
N GLY A 23 0.28 -12.33 7.96
CA GLY A 23 0.92 -13.63 8.19
C GLY A 23 0.60 -14.67 7.11
N ASP A 24 -0.36 -14.38 6.22
CA ASP A 24 -0.63 -15.19 5.02
C ASP A 24 -0.01 -14.52 3.79
N ALA A 25 1.10 -15.08 3.32
CA ALA A 25 1.83 -14.53 2.19
C ALA A 25 1.01 -14.48 0.89
N SER A 26 0.06 -15.39 0.68
CA SER A 26 -0.77 -15.41 -0.53
C SER A 26 -1.82 -14.32 -0.49
N GLU A 27 -2.46 -14.12 0.66
CA GLU A 27 -3.48 -13.07 0.83
C GLU A 27 -2.85 -11.68 0.86
N GLU A 28 -1.69 -11.51 1.51
CA GLU A 28 -0.93 -10.25 1.51
C GLU A 28 -0.53 -9.85 0.08
N ARG A 29 -0.02 -10.80 -0.71
CA ARG A 29 0.33 -10.57 -2.12
C ARG A 29 -0.88 -10.15 -2.94
N ALA A 30 -2.02 -10.81 -2.73
CA ALA A 30 -3.26 -10.47 -3.43
C ALA A 30 -3.77 -9.07 -3.06
N ALA A 31 -3.72 -8.69 -1.79
CA ALA A 31 -4.10 -7.36 -1.31
C ALA A 31 -3.23 -6.26 -1.93
N ILE A 32 -1.91 -6.48 -1.95
CA ILE A 32 -0.95 -5.54 -2.53
C ILE A 32 -1.14 -5.42 -4.05
N GLN A 33 -1.31 -6.53 -4.77
CA GLN A 33 -1.58 -6.50 -6.21
C GLN A 33 -2.86 -5.72 -6.54
N ALA A 34 -3.94 -5.97 -5.80
CA ALA A 34 -5.21 -5.27 -6.01
C ALA A 34 -5.08 -3.76 -5.79
N ALA A 35 -4.27 -3.34 -4.82
CA ALA A 35 -3.97 -1.94 -4.61
C ALA A 35 -3.17 -1.35 -5.78
N ILE A 36 -2.09 -2.01 -6.22
CA ILE A 36 -1.29 -1.61 -7.40
C ILE A 36 -2.18 -1.43 -8.63
N ASP A 37 -3.04 -2.41 -8.94
CA ASP A 37 -3.96 -2.36 -10.07
C ASP A 37 -4.95 -1.18 -9.96
N GLY A 38 -5.46 -0.93 -8.76
CA GLY A 38 -6.32 0.22 -8.48
C GLY A 38 -5.60 1.56 -8.68
N TYR A 39 -4.37 1.68 -8.19
CA TYR A 39 -3.55 2.88 -8.36
C TYR A 39 -3.25 3.14 -9.84
N LEU A 40 -2.88 2.11 -10.58
CA LEU A 40 -2.67 2.17 -12.04
C LEU A 40 -3.93 2.65 -12.77
N ALA A 41 -5.11 2.14 -12.37
CA ALA A 41 -6.39 2.49 -12.98
C ALA A 41 -6.76 3.96 -12.75
N ILE A 42 -6.48 4.53 -11.56
CA ILE A 42 -6.73 5.95 -11.27
C ILE A 42 -5.72 6.84 -12.01
N ALA A 43 -4.44 6.46 -12.01
CA ALA A 43 -3.37 7.25 -12.62
C ALA A 43 -3.45 7.28 -14.17
N GLY A 44 -4.15 6.33 -14.78
CA GLY A 44 -4.20 6.19 -16.24
C GLY A 44 -2.94 5.54 -16.83
N GLY A 45 -2.12 4.89 -16.00
CA GLY A 45 -0.86 4.21 -16.36
C GLY A 45 0.43 5.03 -16.12
N GLY A 46 1.57 4.32 -15.99
CA GLY A 46 2.94 4.87 -15.87
C GLY A 46 3.58 4.81 -14.46
N ASP A 47 4.82 5.30 -14.34
CA ASP A 47 5.62 5.50 -13.10
C ASP A 47 4.85 6.04 -11.86
N PRO A 48 3.77 6.85 -11.98
CA PRO A 48 3.05 7.36 -10.82
C PRO A 48 2.44 6.27 -9.93
N ALA A 49 2.11 5.10 -10.47
CA ALA A 49 1.53 4.01 -9.69
C ALA A 49 2.54 3.34 -8.75
N GLU A 50 3.79 3.27 -9.18
CA GLU A 50 4.91 2.71 -8.42
C GLU A 50 5.32 3.68 -7.31
N LEU A 51 5.36 4.98 -7.63
CA LEU A 51 5.51 6.07 -6.67
C LEU A 51 4.38 6.12 -5.64
N MET A 52 3.15 5.81 -6.03
CA MET A 52 1.97 5.84 -5.16
C MET A 52 1.95 4.71 -4.11
N VAL A 53 2.41 3.53 -4.51
CA VAL A 53 2.51 2.36 -3.63
C VAL A 53 3.71 2.51 -2.69
N ALA A 54 4.84 3.03 -3.19
CA ALA A 54 5.96 3.46 -2.37
C ALA A 54 5.55 4.60 -1.41
N GLU A 55 4.77 5.60 -1.86
CA GLU A 55 4.23 6.67 -1.01
C GLU A 55 3.32 6.11 0.10
N TYR A 56 2.54 5.07 -0.18
CA TYR A 56 1.63 4.49 0.82
C TYR A 56 2.37 3.88 2.03
N PHE A 57 3.51 3.20 1.81
CA PHE A 57 4.32 2.65 2.89
C PHE A 57 5.39 3.62 3.42
N CYS A 58 6.00 4.41 2.54
CA CYS A 58 7.15 5.28 2.82
C CYS A 58 6.77 6.76 2.95
N GLN A 59 5.61 7.15 3.53
CA GLN A 59 5.37 8.57 3.86
C GLN A 59 6.34 9.12 4.94
N GLU A 60 7.65 9.09 4.70
CA GLU A 60 8.58 10.15 5.07
C GLU A 60 8.57 11.20 3.94
N GLY A 61 7.51 11.99 3.79
CA GLY A 61 7.50 13.00 2.72
C GLY A 61 6.28 13.92 2.65
N ARG A 62 5.11 13.48 3.10
CA ARG A 62 3.97 14.36 3.37
C ARG A 62 3.77 14.42 4.88
N ALA A 63 3.96 15.59 5.48
CA ALA A 63 3.98 15.82 6.93
C ALA A 63 2.66 15.51 7.69
N THR A 64 1.72 14.75 7.12
CA THR A 64 0.34 14.62 7.63
C THR A 64 -0.23 13.20 7.67
N GLN A 65 0.47 12.16 7.22
CA GLN A 65 0.02 10.78 7.45
C GLN A 65 1.19 9.89 7.85
N PRO A 66 0.99 8.98 8.80
CA PRO A 66 2.05 8.11 9.25
C PRO A 66 2.32 6.96 8.25
N PRO A 67 3.50 6.30 8.34
CA PRO A 67 3.83 5.11 7.56
C PRO A 67 2.73 4.05 7.67
N ALA A 68 2.55 3.20 6.66
CA ALA A 68 1.53 2.14 6.68
C ALA A 68 1.62 1.24 7.94
N LEU A 69 2.80 1.11 8.55
CA LEU A 69 3.02 0.44 9.83
C LEU A 69 2.22 1.02 11.00
N GLU A 70 2.02 2.33 11.05
CA GLU A 70 1.19 2.95 12.11
C GLU A 70 -0.31 2.83 11.82
N ARG A 71 -0.67 2.38 10.60
CA ARG A 71 -2.06 2.24 10.15
C ARG A 71 -2.56 0.80 10.28
N VAL A 72 -1.72 -0.19 10.01
CA VAL A 72 -2.06 -1.62 10.15
C VAL A 72 -1.83 -2.04 11.60
N ARG A 73 -2.91 -2.24 12.36
CA ARG A 73 -2.83 -2.44 13.81
C ARG A 73 -1.98 -3.64 14.19
N GLY A 74 -0.84 -3.40 14.84
CA GLY A 74 0.06 -4.43 15.37
C GLY A 74 1.04 -4.99 14.34
N ALA A 75 1.18 -4.36 13.18
CA ALA A 75 2.27 -4.65 12.26
C ALA A 75 3.62 -4.21 12.85
N GLY A 76 4.67 -4.98 12.57
CA GLY A 76 6.05 -4.69 12.97
C GLY A 76 6.99 -4.48 11.79
N GLU A 77 8.26 -4.18 12.05
CA GLU A 77 9.27 -3.94 11.00
C GLU A 77 9.39 -5.10 10.00
N ASP A 78 9.24 -6.34 10.45
CA ASP A 78 9.26 -7.54 9.59
C ASP A 78 8.10 -7.55 8.57
N ASP A 79 6.92 -7.07 8.98
CA ASP A 79 5.76 -6.95 8.09
C ASP A 79 6.03 -5.89 7.03
N LEU A 80 6.58 -4.73 7.42
CA LEU A 80 6.95 -3.66 6.48
C LEU A 80 7.96 -4.17 5.46
N PHE A 81 9.01 -4.85 5.91
CA PHE A 81 10.05 -5.36 5.02
C PHE A 81 9.46 -6.31 3.98
N ARG A 82 8.68 -7.31 4.43
CA ARG A 82 8.02 -8.28 3.57
C ARG A 82 7.06 -7.63 2.58
N TRP A 83 6.22 -6.70 3.04
CA TRP A 83 5.29 -6.00 2.13
C TRP A 83 6.04 -5.13 1.13
N SER A 84 7.14 -4.48 1.54
CA SER A 84 8.04 -3.71 0.67
C SER A 84 8.65 -4.58 -0.43
N GLU A 85 9.13 -5.77 -0.10
CA GLU A 85 9.65 -6.73 -1.09
C GLU A 85 8.56 -7.19 -2.07
N LEU A 86 7.37 -7.55 -1.56
CA LEU A 86 6.24 -7.94 -2.41
C LEU A 86 5.85 -6.83 -3.37
N MET A 87 5.83 -5.57 -2.93
CA MET A 87 5.53 -4.45 -3.82
C MET A 87 6.58 -4.26 -4.89
N ALA A 88 7.87 -4.34 -4.55
CA ALA A 88 8.95 -4.23 -5.53
C ALA A 88 8.84 -5.34 -6.59
N GLU A 89 8.60 -6.59 -6.15
CA GLU A 89 8.37 -7.72 -7.05
C GLU A 89 7.19 -7.48 -8.00
N LEU A 90 6.04 -7.06 -7.46
CA LEU A 90 4.81 -6.89 -8.24
C LEU A 90 4.84 -5.66 -9.15
N ALA A 91 5.57 -4.63 -8.77
CA ALA A 91 5.83 -3.45 -9.60
C ALA A 91 6.94 -3.69 -10.66
N GLY A 92 7.73 -4.75 -10.53
CA GLY A 92 8.79 -5.11 -11.48
C GLY A 92 10.12 -4.40 -11.26
N TYR A 93 10.43 -3.99 -10.03
CA TYR A 93 11.71 -3.40 -9.59
C TYR A 93 12.73 -4.44 -9.12
#